data_AF-A0A383BTT2-F1
#
_entry.id   AF-A0A383BTT2-F1
#
_cell.length_a   1.000
_cell.length_b   1.000
_cell.length_c   1.000
_cell.angle_alpha   90.00
_cell.angle_beta   90.00
_cell.angle_gamma   90.00
#
_symmetry.space_group_name_H-M   'P 1'
#
loop_
_entity.id
_entity.type
_entity.pdbx_description
1 polymer ?
#
loop_
_entity_poly.entity_id
_entity_poly.type
_entity_poly.pdbx_seq_one_letter_code
_entity_poly.pdbx_strand_id
1 'polypeptide(L)'
;KAKSGSIKVLFNGEEVDASINSADGVITVTAEPDGGLGIGSHTAKIVFTETTDPETERSFEWSFEVTAFSTKMRDLVDGEPNPIAYWDFDFADVPDLTFEHVFNLESVMTNAKYTEDKGGHTGETGDYAMDFLQGAANLLVPDGEFLNIASAFDKITVSLWQKNHTTPNSSSFWGYSPSSNGSFRGIQAHIPWGNLQIYFDTAGCCGAATQRINLPASADHEWTEWHHYVFVKDKGHKSIWIDG
;
A
#
# COMPACT_ATOMS: atom_id res chain seq x y z
N LYS A 1 3.61 -39.49 24.86
CA LYS A 1 2.85 -38.39 25.51
C LYS A 1 3.84 -37.34 25.95
N ALA A 2 3.54 -36.05 25.73
CA ALA A 2 4.39 -34.98 26.23
C ALA A 2 4.33 -34.96 27.77
N LYS A 3 5.49 -34.80 28.40
CA LYS A 3 5.63 -34.59 29.85
C LYS A 3 4.97 -33.26 30.20
N SER A 4 4.17 -33.25 31.25
CA SER A 4 3.48 -32.03 31.71
C SER A 4 4.50 -30.91 31.96
N GLY A 5 4.24 -29.73 31.39
CA GLY A 5 5.11 -28.55 31.51
C GLY A 5 6.41 -28.60 30.69
N SER A 6 6.60 -29.58 29.81
CA SER A 6 7.81 -29.68 28.98
C SER A 6 7.71 -29.00 27.61
N ILE A 7 6.51 -28.54 27.22
CA ILE A 7 6.26 -28.00 25.89
C ILE A 7 6.80 -26.57 25.83
N LYS A 8 7.62 -26.29 24.82
CA LYS A 8 8.14 -24.97 24.48
C LYS A 8 7.83 -24.64 23.03
N VAL A 9 7.60 -23.36 22.75
CA VAL A 9 7.42 -22.83 21.39
C VAL A 9 8.54 -21.84 21.12
N LEU A 10 9.17 -21.96 19.95
CA LEU A 10 10.12 -21.00 19.45
C LEU A 10 9.60 -20.39 18.16
N PHE A 11 9.69 -19.07 18.04
CA PHE A 11 9.45 -18.31 16.83
C PHE A 11 10.79 -17.69 16.37
N ASN A 12 11.21 -17.97 15.14
CA ASN A 12 12.50 -17.55 14.60
C ASN A 12 13.71 -17.90 15.50
N GLY A 13 13.61 -19.00 16.26
CA GLY A 13 14.65 -19.45 17.19
C GLY A 13 14.58 -18.84 18.59
N GLU A 14 13.66 -17.93 18.87
CA GLU A 14 13.45 -17.33 20.18
C GLU A 14 12.23 -17.95 20.87
N GLU A 15 12.35 -18.29 22.17
CA GLU A 15 11.24 -18.84 22.95
C GLU A 15 10.14 -17.78 23.14
N VAL A 16 8.89 -18.15 22.85
CA VAL A 16 7.72 -17.27 22.98
C VAL A 16 6.72 -17.85 23.97
N ASP A 17 5.99 -16.96 24.64
CA ASP A 17 4.91 -17.36 25.53
C ASP A 17 3.81 -18.09 24.76
N ALA A 18 3.37 -19.21 25.33
CA ALA A 18 2.37 -20.08 24.72
C ALA A 18 1.36 -20.56 25.75
N SER A 19 0.08 -20.54 25.35
CA SER A 19 -0.99 -21.23 26.08
C SER A 19 -1.10 -22.67 25.59
N ILE A 20 -1.21 -23.59 26.54
CA ILE A 20 -1.27 -25.04 26.27
C ILE A 20 -2.57 -25.57 26.84
N ASN A 21 -3.42 -26.10 25.96
CA ASN A 21 -4.66 -26.77 26.34
C ASN A 21 -4.59 -28.25 25.95
N SER A 22 -5.09 -29.13 26.82
CA SER A 22 -5.16 -30.56 26.59
C SER A 22 -6.59 -31.03 26.78
N ALA A 23 -7.27 -31.35 25.68
CA ALA A 23 -8.64 -31.84 25.67
C ALA A 23 -8.75 -33.05 24.75
N ASP A 24 -9.46 -34.10 25.19
CA ASP A 24 -9.75 -35.31 24.40
C ASP A 24 -8.53 -35.99 23.73
N GLY A 25 -7.36 -35.90 24.37
CA GLY A 25 -6.11 -36.46 23.85
C GLY A 25 -5.40 -35.61 22.80
N VAL A 26 -5.94 -34.42 22.48
CA VAL A 26 -5.32 -33.41 21.63
C VAL A 26 -4.68 -32.34 22.51
N ILE A 27 -3.44 -31.96 22.18
CA ILE A 27 -2.76 -30.82 22.78
C ILE A 27 -2.81 -29.67 21.78
N THR A 28 -3.47 -28.59 22.15
CA THR A 28 -3.49 -27.34 21.40
C THR A 28 -2.49 -26.38 22.03
N VAL A 29 -1.60 -25.84 21.20
CA VAL A 29 -0.60 -24.85 21.61
C VAL A 29 -0.87 -23.59 20.82
N THR A 30 -1.08 -22.47 21.52
CA THR A 30 -1.32 -21.16 20.90
C THR A 30 -0.30 -20.18 21.43
N ALA A 31 0.45 -19.54 20.52
CA ALA A 31 1.41 -18.50 20.83
C ALA A 31 1.09 -17.23 20.04
N GLU A 32 1.20 -16.08 20.68
CA GLU A 32 1.01 -14.75 20.09
C GLU A 32 2.30 -13.97 20.34
N PRO A 33 3.27 -13.98 19.41
CA PRO A 33 4.54 -13.27 19.61
C PRO A 33 4.30 -11.77 19.83
N ASP A 34 4.98 -11.20 20.82
CA ASP A 34 4.94 -9.76 21.08
C ASP A 34 5.42 -8.98 19.85
N GLY A 35 4.61 -8.02 19.40
CA GLY A 35 4.88 -7.26 18.17
C GLY A 35 4.35 -7.90 16.88
N GLY A 36 3.67 -9.05 16.98
CA GLY A 36 3.03 -9.71 15.84
C GLY A 36 4.01 -10.50 14.96
N LEU A 37 3.52 -10.91 13.78
CA LEU A 37 4.33 -11.61 12.79
C LEU A 37 4.79 -10.60 11.75
N GLY A 38 6.10 -10.35 11.67
CA GLY A 38 6.67 -9.53 10.60
C GLY A 38 6.40 -10.13 9.21
N ILE A 39 6.59 -9.34 8.15
CA ILE A 39 6.53 -9.83 6.78
C ILE A 39 7.85 -10.55 6.46
N GLY A 40 7.77 -11.70 5.80
CA GLY A 40 8.89 -12.48 5.32
C GLY A 40 8.79 -13.97 5.65
N SER A 41 9.92 -14.66 5.54
CA SER A 41 10.02 -16.07 5.94
C SER A 41 10.25 -16.19 7.44
N HIS A 42 9.49 -17.06 8.07
CA HIS A 42 9.55 -17.35 9.50
C HIS A 42 9.70 -18.85 9.76
N THR A 43 10.23 -19.18 10.92
CA THR A 43 10.18 -20.54 11.46
C THR A 43 9.42 -20.58 12.76
N ALA A 44 8.66 -21.65 12.96
CA ALA A 44 8.11 -22.00 14.25
C ALA A 44 8.54 -23.41 14.61
N LYS A 45 8.83 -23.62 15.89
CA LYS A 45 9.30 -24.89 16.43
C LYS A 45 8.61 -25.20 17.73
N ILE A 46 8.08 -26.41 17.85
CA ILE A 46 7.61 -26.97 19.13
C ILE A 46 8.64 -27.97 19.62
N VAL A 47 9.00 -27.88 20.90
CA VAL A 47 9.88 -28.82 21.60
C VAL A 47 9.13 -29.40 22.79
N PHE A 48 9.24 -30.71 23.03
CA PHE A 48 8.65 -31.35 24.21
C PHE A 48 9.40 -32.63 24.59
N THR A 49 9.33 -33.02 25.86
CA THR A 49 9.89 -34.28 26.35
C THR A 49 8.82 -35.37 26.30
N GLU A 50 9.11 -36.50 25.65
CA GLU A 50 8.27 -37.69 25.75
C GLU A 50 8.53 -38.45 27.04
N THR A 51 7.45 -38.89 27.70
CA THR A 51 7.50 -39.71 28.92
C THR A 51 7.85 -41.19 28.65
N THR A 52 8.71 -41.46 27.67
CA THR A 52 9.28 -42.80 27.44
C THR A 52 10.35 -43.12 28.49
N ASP A 53 10.80 -44.37 28.55
CA ASP A 53 11.95 -44.77 29.37
C ASP A 53 13.07 -45.31 28.44
N PRO A 54 14.17 -44.57 28.21
CA PRO A 54 14.47 -43.25 28.78
C PRO A 54 13.61 -42.12 28.17
N GLU A 55 13.44 -41.03 28.91
CA GLU A 55 12.78 -39.82 28.38
C GLU A 55 13.54 -39.32 27.16
N THR A 56 12.80 -38.90 26.13
CA THR A 56 13.40 -38.44 24.87
C THR A 56 12.83 -37.09 24.50
N GLU A 57 13.69 -36.12 24.15
CA GLU A 57 13.24 -34.84 23.60
C GLU A 57 12.81 -35.01 22.15
N ARG A 58 11.68 -34.40 21.81
CA ARG A 58 11.15 -34.31 20.45
C ARG A 58 11.05 -32.86 20.05
N SER A 59 11.24 -32.62 18.77
CA SER A 59 10.93 -31.31 18.19
C SER A 59 10.31 -31.46 16.82
N PHE A 60 9.48 -30.48 16.47
CA PHE A 60 8.92 -30.32 15.15
C PHE A 60 9.08 -28.85 14.76
N GLU A 61 9.75 -28.61 13.64
CA GLU A 61 10.01 -27.28 13.11
C GLU A 61 9.41 -27.18 11.72
N TRP A 62 8.74 -26.07 11.44
CA TRP A 62 8.19 -25.76 10.13
C TRP A 62 8.50 -24.32 9.77
N SER A 63 8.63 -24.08 8.48
CA SER A 63 8.76 -22.74 7.92
C SER A 63 7.43 -22.30 7.33
N PHE A 64 7.14 -21.02 7.45
CA PHE A 64 5.98 -20.39 6.82
C PHE A 64 6.37 -19.00 6.33
N GLU A 65 5.64 -18.50 5.36
CA GLU A 65 5.85 -17.16 4.83
C GLU A 65 4.68 -16.29 5.25
N VAL A 66 4.99 -15.19 5.93
CA VAL A 66 4.04 -14.13 6.22
C VAL A 66 4.22 -13.12 5.11
N THR A 67 3.26 -13.05 4.20
CA THR A 67 3.29 -12.02 3.17
C THR A 67 2.34 -10.91 3.59
N ALA A 68 2.57 -9.69 3.10
CA ALA A 68 1.56 -8.62 3.14
C ALA A 68 0.22 -9.06 2.51
N PHE A 69 0.24 -10.15 1.73
CA PHE A 69 -0.91 -10.75 1.06
C PHE A 69 -1.66 -11.74 1.97
N SER A 70 -2.09 -11.28 3.15
CA SER A 70 -3.04 -12.08 3.94
C SER A 70 -4.39 -12.09 3.22
N THR A 71 -4.72 -13.18 2.52
CA THR A 71 -6.11 -13.62 2.16
C THR A 71 -7.10 -12.62 1.54
N LYS A 72 -6.67 -11.39 1.20
CA LYS A 72 -7.42 -10.28 0.62
C LYS A 72 -6.95 -9.93 -0.78
N MET A 73 -6.13 -10.75 -1.41
CA MET A 73 -5.95 -10.67 -2.86
C MET A 73 -7.31 -11.00 -3.47
N ARG A 74 -8.04 -9.96 -3.91
CA ARG A 74 -9.21 -10.15 -4.76
C ARG A 74 -8.75 -11.01 -5.94
N ASP A 75 -9.51 -12.05 -6.28
CA ASP A 75 -9.20 -12.82 -7.48
C ASP A 75 -9.10 -11.86 -8.67
N LEU A 76 -7.99 -11.96 -9.40
CA LEU A 76 -7.85 -11.22 -10.65
C LEU A 76 -8.95 -11.72 -11.58
N VAL A 77 -9.83 -10.82 -11.98
CA VAL A 77 -10.92 -11.17 -12.89
C VAL A 77 -10.42 -10.86 -14.30
N ASP A 78 -10.45 -11.86 -15.17
CA ASP A 78 -10.05 -11.68 -16.56
C ASP A 78 -10.93 -10.61 -17.22
N GLY A 79 -10.29 -9.68 -17.94
CA GLY A 79 -10.95 -8.53 -18.55
C GLY A 79 -11.25 -7.34 -17.62
N GLU A 80 -11.02 -7.45 -16.31
CA GLU A 80 -11.20 -6.33 -15.37
C GLU A 80 -9.91 -5.52 -15.18
N PRO A 81 -9.99 -4.23 -14.79
CA PRO A 81 -8.82 -3.37 -14.60
C PRO A 81 -7.80 -3.89 -13.58
N ASN A 82 -8.24 -4.68 -12.59
CA ASN A 82 -7.43 -5.28 -11.52
C ASN A 82 -6.36 -4.32 -10.94
N PRO A 83 -6.77 -3.18 -10.36
CA PRO A 83 -5.82 -2.21 -9.82
C PRO A 83 -5.03 -2.80 -8.65
N ILE A 84 -3.81 -2.29 -8.45
CA ILE A 84 -2.97 -2.61 -7.28
C ILE A 84 -3.20 -1.65 -6.09
N ALA A 85 -3.96 -0.57 -6.32
CA ALA A 85 -4.51 0.29 -5.28
C ALA A 85 -5.67 1.11 -5.88
N TYR A 86 -6.70 1.41 -5.08
CA TYR A 86 -7.85 2.19 -5.53
C TYR A 86 -8.48 3.00 -4.39
N TRP A 87 -8.80 4.26 -4.67
CA TRP A 87 -9.60 5.14 -3.81
C TRP A 87 -10.73 5.72 -4.65
N ASP A 88 -11.98 5.60 -4.17
CA ASP A 88 -13.14 6.29 -4.75
C ASP A 88 -13.39 7.65 -4.05
N PHE A 89 -13.06 7.73 -2.76
CA PHE A 89 -13.41 8.82 -1.84
C PHE A 89 -14.91 8.99 -1.58
N ASP A 90 -15.74 8.04 -2.01
CA ASP A 90 -17.20 8.11 -1.83
C ASP A 90 -17.67 7.56 -0.47
N PHE A 91 -16.79 6.87 0.25
CA PHE A 91 -17.10 6.27 1.56
C PHE A 91 -16.76 7.21 2.74
N ALA A 92 -17.45 8.36 2.80
CA ALA A 92 -17.19 9.43 3.78
C ALA A 92 -17.84 9.22 5.18
N ASP A 93 -18.22 7.98 5.53
CA ASP A 93 -18.89 7.65 6.81
C ASP A 93 -18.01 7.94 8.04
N VAL A 94 -16.69 7.84 7.88
CA VAL A 94 -15.70 8.20 8.89
C VAL A 94 -14.89 9.38 8.38
N PRO A 95 -15.13 10.62 8.88
CA PRO A 95 -14.61 11.83 8.24
C PRO A 95 -13.09 11.98 8.32
N ASP A 96 -12.44 11.28 9.26
CA ASP A 96 -10.99 11.35 9.51
C ASP A 96 -10.21 10.14 8.96
N LEU A 97 -10.89 9.18 8.32
CA LEU A 97 -10.25 8.01 7.69
C LEU A 97 -10.71 7.80 6.25
N THR A 98 -9.80 7.29 5.41
CA THR A 98 -10.16 6.71 4.11
C THR A 98 -9.40 5.41 3.94
N PHE A 99 -10.00 4.50 3.19
CA PHE A 99 -9.40 3.20 2.90
C PHE A 99 -9.11 3.08 1.42
N GLU A 100 -8.01 2.41 1.13
CA GLU A 100 -7.69 1.88 -0.18
C GLU A 100 -8.50 0.57 -0.38
N HIS A 101 -9.15 0.36 -1.51
CA HIS A 101 -10.18 -0.68 -1.67
C HIS A 101 -9.70 -2.05 -2.19
N VAL A 102 -8.45 -2.18 -2.65
CA VAL A 102 -7.88 -3.46 -3.12
C VAL A 102 -7.44 -4.31 -1.94
N PHE A 103 -6.70 -3.74 -1.01
CA PHE A 103 -6.15 -4.42 0.17
C PHE A 103 -6.80 -3.98 1.47
N ASN A 104 -7.69 -2.98 1.43
CA ASN A 104 -8.34 -2.40 2.61
C ASN A 104 -7.29 -1.81 3.56
N LEU A 105 -6.33 -1.07 2.99
CA LEU A 105 -5.29 -0.37 3.74
C LEU A 105 -5.82 0.98 4.23
N GLU A 106 -5.61 1.24 5.51
CA GLU A 106 -5.92 2.54 6.10
C GLU A 106 -5.00 3.61 5.52
N SER A 107 -5.60 4.74 5.14
CA SER A 107 -4.88 5.92 4.70
C SER A 107 -5.13 7.05 5.71
N VAL A 108 -4.05 7.59 6.25
CA VAL A 108 -4.06 8.63 7.29
C VAL A 108 -4.18 10.00 6.64
N MET A 109 -5.25 10.73 6.98
CA MET A 109 -5.45 12.11 6.54
C MET A 109 -4.73 13.08 7.46
N THR A 110 -4.00 14.03 6.87
CA THR A 110 -3.45 15.19 7.57
C THR A 110 -3.98 16.43 6.88
N ASN A 111 -4.75 17.27 7.59
CA ASN A 111 -5.32 18.52 7.08
C ASN A 111 -6.05 18.39 5.71
N ALA A 112 -6.53 17.20 5.41
CA ALA A 112 -7.37 16.89 4.25
C ALA A 112 -8.76 16.53 4.77
N LYS A 113 -9.77 16.65 3.91
CA LYS A 113 -11.14 16.29 4.25
C LYS A 113 -11.90 15.83 3.01
N TYR A 114 -12.95 15.07 3.21
CA TYR A 114 -13.94 14.86 2.15
C TYR A 114 -14.61 16.20 1.77
N THR A 115 -14.94 16.35 0.50
CA THR A 115 -15.81 17.44 0.03
C THR A 115 -17.23 17.30 0.58
N GLU A 116 -18.09 18.29 0.33
CA GLU A 116 -19.53 18.10 0.47
C GLU A 116 -20.07 17.13 -0.60
N ASP A 117 -21.29 16.62 -0.42
CA ASP A 117 -22.00 15.80 -1.41
C ASP A 117 -22.01 16.53 -2.77
N LYS A 118 -21.81 15.78 -3.86
CA LYS A 118 -21.65 16.29 -5.23
C LYS A 118 -20.37 17.08 -5.47
N GLY A 119 -19.39 16.95 -4.58
CA GLY A 119 -18.10 17.62 -4.70
C GLY A 119 -17.12 16.90 -5.62
N GLY A 120 -17.35 15.62 -5.92
CA GLY A 120 -16.51 14.83 -6.82
C GLY A 120 -16.70 15.16 -8.30
N HIS A 121 -16.11 14.33 -9.16
CA HIS A 121 -15.93 14.66 -10.58
C HIS A 121 -17.20 14.52 -11.44
N THR A 122 -18.15 13.70 -11.01
CA THR A 122 -19.45 13.51 -11.67
C THR A 122 -20.47 14.56 -11.24
N GLY A 123 -20.35 15.07 -10.01
CA GLY A 123 -21.31 15.99 -9.40
C GLY A 123 -22.66 15.36 -9.05
N GLU A 124 -22.73 14.03 -9.07
CA GLU A 124 -23.93 13.26 -8.71
C GLU A 124 -24.06 13.08 -7.19
N THR A 125 -25.25 12.72 -6.70
CA THR A 125 -25.42 12.43 -5.27
C THR A 125 -24.61 11.20 -4.87
N GLY A 126 -23.86 11.33 -3.78
CA GLY A 126 -22.93 10.33 -3.27
C GLY A 126 -21.52 10.45 -3.84
N ASP A 127 -21.26 11.42 -4.73
CA ASP A 127 -19.94 11.64 -5.33
C ASP A 127 -19.14 12.67 -4.52
N TYR A 128 -18.13 12.16 -3.84
CA TYR A 128 -17.25 12.94 -2.98
C TYR A 128 -15.84 12.96 -3.56
N ALA A 129 -15.00 13.85 -3.03
CA ALA A 129 -13.58 13.88 -3.34
C ALA A 129 -12.76 14.16 -2.08
N MET A 130 -11.46 13.89 -2.17
CA MET A 130 -10.50 14.33 -1.16
C MET A 130 -10.01 15.75 -1.45
N ASP A 131 -10.34 16.70 -0.57
CA ASP A 131 -9.88 18.09 -0.63
C ASP A 131 -8.61 18.27 0.23
N PHE A 132 -7.51 18.65 -0.43
CA PHE A 132 -6.20 18.90 0.17
C PHE A 132 -5.98 20.36 0.61
N LEU A 133 -7.03 21.19 0.66
CA LEU A 133 -7.02 22.53 1.24
C LEU A 133 -5.83 23.41 0.78
N GLN A 134 -5.47 24.44 1.55
CA GLN A 134 -4.49 25.45 1.14
C GLN A 134 -3.07 25.26 1.71
N GLY A 135 -2.79 24.14 2.40
CA GLY A 135 -1.40 23.86 2.83
C GLY A 135 -1.24 22.68 3.79
N ALA A 136 -0.07 22.05 3.71
CA ALA A 136 0.36 20.92 4.56
C ALA A 136 -0.62 19.75 4.65
N ALA A 137 -1.49 19.60 3.64
CA ALA A 137 -2.42 18.49 3.59
C ALA A 137 -1.82 17.31 2.83
N ASN A 138 -2.14 16.11 3.26
CA ASN A 138 -1.82 14.89 2.53
C ASN A 138 -2.74 13.75 2.95
N LEU A 139 -2.75 12.73 2.11
CA LEU A 139 -3.21 11.41 2.44
C LEU A 139 -2.01 10.47 2.42
N LEU A 140 -1.64 9.94 3.58
CA LEU A 140 -0.51 9.03 3.74
C LEU A 140 -1.03 7.60 3.80
N VAL A 141 -0.47 6.72 2.96
CA VAL A 141 -0.63 5.27 3.09
C VAL A 141 0.64 4.74 3.77
N PRO A 142 0.61 4.39 5.06
CA PRO A 142 1.82 3.94 5.77
C PRO A 142 2.38 2.66 5.14
N ASP A 143 1.49 1.73 4.78
CA ASP A 143 1.83 0.42 4.22
C ASP A 143 1.79 0.43 2.69
N GLY A 144 2.69 1.22 2.07
CA GLY A 144 2.77 1.41 0.62
C GLY A 144 3.39 0.24 -0.17
N GLU A 145 3.52 -0.96 0.41
CA GLU A 145 4.26 -2.08 -0.19
C GLU A 145 3.63 -2.63 -1.48
N PHE A 146 2.34 -2.35 -1.73
CA PHE A 146 1.68 -2.71 -3.00
C PHE A 146 2.41 -2.12 -4.22
N LEU A 147 3.14 -1.00 -4.06
CA LEU A 147 3.97 -0.42 -5.13
C LEU A 147 5.15 -1.34 -5.53
N ASN A 148 5.55 -2.30 -4.70
CA ASN A 148 6.58 -3.28 -5.04
C ASN A 148 6.10 -4.23 -6.16
N ILE A 149 4.79 -4.42 -6.34
CA ILE A 149 4.25 -5.18 -7.47
C ILE A 149 4.66 -4.49 -8.78
N ALA A 150 4.44 -3.18 -8.88
CA ALA A 150 4.81 -2.40 -10.05
C ALA A 150 6.33 -2.37 -10.31
N SER A 151 7.13 -2.30 -9.24
CA SER A 151 8.59 -2.25 -9.36
C SER A 151 9.16 -3.54 -9.96
N ALA A 152 8.60 -4.70 -9.62
CA ALA A 152 9.03 -6.01 -10.13
C ALA A 152 8.89 -6.15 -11.66
N PHE A 153 7.91 -5.47 -12.26
CA PHE A 153 7.66 -5.50 -13.70
C PHE A 153 8.24 -4.30 -14.45
N ASP A 154 8.72 -3.28 -13.73
CA ASP A 154 9.06 -1.96 -14.28
C ASP A 154 7.89 -1.34 -15.05
N LYS A 155 6.66 -1.53 -14.56
CA LYS A 155 5.43 -1.02 -15.17
C LYS A 155 4.47 -0.50 -14.13
N ILE A 156 3.88 0.66 -14.39
CA ILE A 156 2.81 1.23 -13.57
C ILE A 156 2.01 2.24 -14.37
N THR A 157 0.70 2.22 -14.16
CA THR A 157 -0.20 3.29 -14.60
C THR A 157 -0.84 3.89 -13.37
N VAL A 158 -0.82 5.22 -13.26
CA VAL A 158 -1.57 5.97 -12.26
C VAL A 158 -2.63 6.78 -12.98
N SER A 159 -3.88 6.59 -12.60
CA SER A 159 -5.02 7.31 -13.16
C SER A 159 -5.77 8.01 -12.05
N LEU A 160 -6.07 9.30 -12.21
CA LEU A 160 -6.79 10.10 -11.23
C LEU A 160 -7.60 11.21 -11.87
N TRP A 161 -8.68 11.60 -11.22
CA TRP A 161 -9.35 12.87 -11.45
C TRP A 161 -8.76 13.93 -10.53
N GLN A 162 -8.49 15.13 -11.06
CA GLN A 162 -8.02 16.24 -10.25
C GLN A 162 -8.63 17.56 -10.71
N LYS A 163 -8.99 18.38 -9.73
CA LYS A 163 -9.38 19.78 -9.85
C LYS A 163 -8.51 20.63 -8.92
N ASN A 164 -8.02 21.76 -9.40
CA ASN A 164 -7.14 22.64 -8.62
C ASN A 164 -7.88 23.89 -8.15
N HIS A 165 -7.67 24.27 -6.89
CA HIS A 165 -8.05 25.61 -6.42
C HIS A 165 -7.01 26.68 -6.79
N THR A 166 -5.73 26.28 -6.81
CA THR A 166 -4.57 27.10 -7.13
C THR A 166 -3.45 26.20 -7.66
N THR A 167 -2.34 26.78 -8.08
CA THR A 167 -1.18 26.03 -8.58
C THR A 167 0.02 26.17 -7.64
N PRO A 168 0.00 25.51 -6.46
CA PRO A 168 1.18 25.48 -5.61
C PRO A 168 2.24 24.55 -6.21
N ASN A 169 3.48 24.73 -5.78
CA ASN A 169 4.57 23.81 -6.04
C ASN A 169 4.43 22.55 -5.16
N SER A 170 3.44 21.69 -5.49
CA SER A 170 3.10 20.47 -4.74
C SER A 170 2.99 19.25 -5.66
N SER A 171 2.91 18.06 -5.06
CA SER A 171 2.74 16.79 -5.78
C SER A 171 1.28 16.38 -5.75
N SER A 172 0.79 15.83 -6.87
CA SER A 172 -0.53 15.21 -6.96
C SER A 172 -0.52 13.80 -6.38
N PHE A 173 0.58 13.08 -6.60
CA PHE A 173 0.88 11.82 -5.91
C PHE A 173 2.38 11.68 -5.68
N TRP A 174 2.74 10.89 -4.67
CA TRP A 174 4.12 10.58 -4.33
C TRP A 174 4.25 9.12 -3.87
N GLY A 175 4.82 8.27 -4.73
CA GLY A 175 5.30 6.95 -4.35
C GLY A 175 6.68 7.05 -3.73
N TYR A 176 6.74 6.88 -2.41
CA TYR A 176 7.96 6.94 -1.63
C TYR A 176 8.80 5.68 -1.83
N SER A 177 10.08 5.85 -2.15
CA SER A 177 11.04 4.75 -2.30
C SER A 177 12.34 5.13 -1.58
N PRO A 178 12.62 4.53 -0.40
CA PRO A 178 13.83 4.83 0.40
C PRO A 178 15.14 4.69 -0.37
N SER A 179 15.19 3.79 -1.35
CA SER A 179 16.38 3.53 -2.18
C SER A 179 16.55 4.52 -3.34
N SER A 180 15.60 5.44 -3.55
CA SER A 180 15.60 6.36 -4.68
C SER A 180 16.22 7.72 -4.33
N ASN A 181 16.92 8.31 -5.29
CA ASN A 181 17.45 9.67 -5.17
C ASN A 181 16.34 10.74 -5.23
N GLY A 182 16.70 12.01 -5.02
CA GLY A 182 15.77 13.14 -5.17
C GLY A 182 14.66 13.12 -4.12
N SER A 183 15.05 13.05 -2.85
CA SER A 183 14.14 12.98 -1.70
C SER A 183 13.27 11.72 -1.65
N PHE A 184 13.85 10.55 -1.97
CA PHE A 184 13.16 9.25 -1.91
C PHE A 184 12.01 9.12 -2.92
N ARG A 185 12.21 9.70 -4.11
CA ARG A 185 11.18 9.75 -5.15
C ARG A 185 11.21 8.49 -6.00
N GLY A 186 10.32 7.55 -5.68
CA GLY A 186 10.07 6.35 -6.48
C GLY A 186 9.26 6.67 -7.74
N ILE A 187 8.13 7.34 -7.56
CA ILE A 187 7.24 7.80 -8.63
C ILE A 187 6.49 9.04 -8.16
N GLN A 188 6.34 10.07 -8.97
CA GLN A 188 5.73 11.34 -8.56
C GLN A 188 5.14 12.05 -9.78
N ALA A 189 4.03 12.75 -9.60
CA ALA A 189 3.56 13.73 -10.57
C ALA A 189 3.23 15.09 -9.94
N HIS A 190 3.37 16.11 -10.78
CA HIS A 190 2.93 17.47 -10.51
C HIS A 190 1.85 17.83 -11.53
N ILE A 191 0.65 18.23 -11.08
CA ILE A 191 -0.47 18.62 -11.94
C ILE A 191 -1.02 19.98 -11.51
N PRO A 192 -0.54 21.07 -12.11
CA PRO A 192 0.80 21.23 -12.67
C PRO A 192 1.77 21.73 -11.59
N TRP A 193 3.02 21.94 -11.97
CA TRP A 193 3.96 22.76 -11.20
C TRP A 193 3.71 24.26 -11.43
N GLY A 194 4.32 25.14 -10.63
CA GLY A 194 4.12 26.60 -10.68
C GLY A 194 4.47 27.28 -12.02
N ASN A 195 5.09 26.55 -12.96
CA ASN A 195 5.33 26.99 -14.34
C ASN A 195 4.35 26.38 -15.36
N LEU A 196 3.22 25.85 -14.89
CA LEU A 196 2.15 25.23 -15.68
C LEU A 196 2.57 23.99 -16.49
N GLN A 197 3.71 23.39 -16.13
CA GLN A 197 4.13 22.10 -16.67
C GLN A 197 3.59 20.97 -15.80
N ILE A 198 3.03 19.96 -16.45
CA ILE A 198 2.76 18.68 -15.81
C ILE A 198 4.06 17.88 -15.87
N TYR A 199 4.52 17.37 -14.73
CA TYR A 199 5.73 16.56 -14.65
C TYR A 199 5.40 15.14 -14.22
N PHE A 200 6.09 14.18 -14.81
CA PHE A 200 6.03 12.79 -14.38
C PHE A 200 7.44 12.23 -14.12
N ASP A 201 7.73 12.06 -12.84
CA ASP A 201 9.01 11.62 -12.30
C ASP A 201 8.95 10.15 -11.87
N THR A 202 10.01 9.40 -12.18
CA THR A 202 10.21 8.03 -11.68
C THR A 202 11.66 7.81 -11.31
N ALA A 203 11.90 6.95 -10.33
CA ALA A 203 13.21 6.39 -10.06
C ALA A 203 13.72 5.60 -11.27
N GLY A 204 15.05 5.44 -11.33
CA GLY A 204 15.71 4.75 -12.44
C GLY A 204 17.14 5.27 -12.63
N CYS A 205 17.86 4.64 -13.57
CA CYS A 205 19.23 5.00 -13.88
C CYS A 205 19.32 6.01 -15.05
N CYS A 206 20.57 6.35 -15.39
CA CYS A 206 20.98 6.69 -16.75
C CYS A 206 20.65 8.12 -17.24
N GLY A 207 20.00 8.95 -16.43
CA GLY A 207 19.99 10.41 -16.59
C GLY A 207 18.63 11.07 -16.31
N ALA A 208 18.62 12.40 -16.22
CA ALA A 208 17.40 13.17 -15.95
C ALA A 208 16.32 12.98 -17.05
N ALA A 209 16.72 12.74 -18.29
CA ALA A 209 15.82 12.59 -19.44
C ALA A 209 15.01 11.27 -19.42
N THR A 210 15.48 10.24 -18.70
CA THR A 210 14.74 8.98 -18.53
C THR A 210 13.93 8.97 -17.22
N GLN A 211 14.35 9.80 -16.24
CA GLN A 211 13.68 9.90 -14.95
C GLN A 211 12.46 10.84 -14.99
N ARG A 212 12.49 11.90 -15.80
CA ARG A 212 11.42 12.90 -15.89
C ARG A 212 10.97 13.11 -17.34
N ILE A 213 9.66 13.12 -17.55
CA ILE A 213 9.04 13.73 -18.73
C ILE A 213 8.16 14.90 -18.28
N ASN A 214 7.87 15.82 -19.19
CA ASN A 214 6.97 16.93 -18.94
C ASN A 214 6.04 17.18 -20.13
N LEU A 215 4.86 17.68 -19.82
CA LEU A 215 3.84 18.07 -20.78
C LEU A 215 3.40 19.51 -20.46
N PRO A 216 3.59 20.48 -21.36
CA PRO A 216 2.88 21.75 -21.25
C PRO A 216 1.38 21.48 -21.42
N ALA A 217 0.56 21.95 -20.48
CA ALA A 217 -0.87 22.02 -20.75
C ALA A 217 -1.15 23.04 -21.86
N SER A 218 -2.26 22.86 -22.56
CA SER A 218 -2.70 23.81 -23.58
C SER A 218 -3.08 25.15 -22.94
N ALA A 219 -3.08 26.22 -23.74
CA ALA A 219 -3.36 27.57 -23.22
C ALA A 219 -4.80 27.75 -22.70
N ASP A 220 -5.70 26.86 -23.14
CA ASP A 220 -7.11 26.75 -22.80
C ASP A 220 -7.39 25.68 -21.73
N HIS A 221 -6.35 25.11 -21.10
CA HIS A 221 -6.54 24.15 -20.01
C HIS A 221 -7.04 24.85 -18.74
N GLU A 222 -8.24 24.48 -18.29
CA GLU A 222 -8.91 25.10 -17.15
C GLU A 222 -8.65 24.32 -15.85
N TRP A 223 -7.58 24.68 -15.13
CA TRP A 223 -7.16 23.98 -13.91
C TRP A 223 -8.23 23.87 -12.81
N THR A 224 -9.21 24.77 -12.81
CA THR A 224 -10.31 24.80 -11.83
C THR A 224 -11.47 23.87 -12.17
N GLU A 225 -11.40 23.17 -13.30
CA GLU A 225 -12.34 22.12 -13.67
C GLU A 225 -11.77 20.73 -13.36
N TRP A 226 -12.66 19.75 -13.29
CA TRP A 226 -12.26 18.35 -13.14
C TRP A 226 -11.69 17.84 -14.46
N HIS A 227 -10.45 17.35 -14.39
CA HIS A 227 -9.77 16.70 -15.52
C HIS A 227 -9.28 15.32 -15.12
N HIS A 228 -9.31 14.39 -16.07
CA HIS A 228 -8.79 13.05 -15.91
C HIS A 228 -7.34 13.00 -16.38
N TYR A 229 -6.44 12.51 -15.53
CA TYR A 229 -5.02 12.39 -15.86
C TYR A 229 -4.58 10.94 -15.79
N VAL A 230 -3.79 10.52 -16.78
CA VAL A 230 -3.19 9.18 -16.81
C VAL A 230 -1.68 9.27 -17.02
N PHE A 231 -0.94 8.68 -16.09
CA PHE A 231 0.52 8.59 -16.11
C PHE A 231 0.92 7.15 -16.34
N VAL A 232 1.53 6.87 -17.49
CA VAL A 232 1.92 5.51 -17.87
C VAL A 232 3.43 5.40 -17.85
N LYS A 233 3.94 4.39 -17.16
CA LYS A 233 5.31 3.88 -17.32
C LYS A 233 5.21 2.41 -17.75
N ASP A 234 5.78 2.12 -18.91
CA ASP A 234 6.04 0.77 -19.38
C ASP A 234 7.52 0.64 -19.71
N LYS A 235 8.28 0.14 -18.74
CA LYS A 235 9.74 0.03 -18.81
C LYS A 235 10.36 1.40 -19.10
N GLY A 236 11.03 1.53 -20.25
CA GLY A 236 11.63 2.78 -20.72
C GLY A 236 10.65 3.77 -21.35
N HIS A 237 9.40 3.37 -21.61
CA HIS A 237 8.38 4.24 -22.19
C HIS A 237 7.58 4.96 -21.10
N LYS A 238 7.40 6.28 -21.25
CA LYS A 238 6.59 7.11 -20.36
C LYS A 238 5.65 8.00 -21.16
N SER A 239 4.40 8.15 -20.72
CA SER A 239 3.43 9.08 -21.31
C SER A 239 2.51 9.70 -20.26
N ILE A 240 1.95 10.85 -20.61
CA ILE A 240 0.97 11.61 -19.83
C ILE A 240 -0.23 11.85 -20.75
N TRP A 241 -1.44 11.58 -20.26
CA TRP A 241 -2.70 11.80 -20.95
C TRP A 241 -3.61 12.69 -20.11
N ILE A 242 -4.44 13.48 -20.78
CA ILE A 242 -5.43 14.39 -20.17
C ILE A 242 -6.76 14.13 -20.88
N ASP A 243 -7.81 13.85 -20.12
CA ASP A 243 -9.20 13.63 -20.56
C ASP A 243 -9.41 12.50 -21.59
N GLY A 244 -8.56 11.47 -21.55
CA GLY A 244 -8.64 10.27 -22.43
C GLY A 244 -7.55 10.22 -23.47
#